data_AF-S2DR69-F1
#
_entry.id   AF-S2DR69-F1
#
_cell.length_a   1.000
_cell.length_b   1.000
_cell.length_c   1.000
_cell.angle_alpha   90.00
_cell.angle_beta   90.00
_cell.angle_gamma   90.00
#
_symmetry.space_group_name_H-M   'P 1'
#
loop_
_entity.id
_entity.type
_entity.pdbx_description
1 polymer ?
#
loop_
_entity_poly.entity_id
_entity_poly.type
_entity_poly.pdbx_seq_one_letter_code
_entity_poly.pdbx_strand_id
1 'polypeptide(L)' 'MVGYAMNASHTVPDIPAHRVVNRNGVLTGKHHFGHPEEMQQLLEAEGLKIIQDQIQDFKTYFWDPNELEARL' A
#
# COMPACT_ATOMS: atom_id res chain seq x y z
N MET A 1 2.65 0.44 15.68
CA MET A 1 1.24 0.09 15.43
C MET A 1 0.79 0.77 14.15
N VAL A 2 0.70 0.04 13.04
CA VAL A 2 0.16 0.57 11.76
C VAL A 2 -1.19 -0.10 11.45
N GLY A 3 -1.33 -1.40 11.72
CA GLY A 3 -2.60 -2.11 11.59
C GLY A 3 -3.74 -1.54 12.46
N TYR A 4 -3.44 -0.93 13.61
CA TYR A 4 -4.45 -0.24 14.43
C TYR A 4 -4.92 1.08 13.81
N ALA A 5 -3.99 1.86 13.25
CA ALA A 5 -4.30 3.12 12.56
C ALA A 5 -5.06 2.87 11.25
N MET A 6 -4.71 1.81 10.53
CA MET A 6 -5.41 1.39 9.31
C MET A 6 -6.85 0.90 9.60
N ASN A 7 -7.05 0.16 10.70
CA ASN A 7 -8.40 -0.25 11.12
C ASN A 7 -9.26 0.96 11.55
N ALA A 8 -8.63 1.99 12.15
CA ALA A 8 -9.30 3.24 12.52
C ALA A 8 -9.60 4.15 11.31
N SER A 9 -8.90 4.01 10.19
CA SER A 9 -9.09 4.84 8.99
C SER A 9 -10.29 4.45 8.13
N HIS A 10 -10.98 3.33 8.40
CA HIS A 10 -12.14 2.91 7.61
C HIS A 10 -13.30 3.92 7.57
N THR A 11 -13.30 4.91 8.48
CA THR A 11 -14.31 5.98 8.56
C THR A 11 -13.86 7.30 7.93
N VAL A 12 -12.60 7.41 7.48
CA VAL A 12 -12.07 8.62 6.85
C VAL A 12 -12.03 8.37 5.34
N PRO A 13 -12.98 8.91 4.55
CA PRO A 13 -12.85 8.92 3.10
C PRO A 13 -11.53 9.61 2.71
N ASP A 14 -10.91 9.13 1.63
CA ASP A 14 -9.65 9.62 1.03
C ASP A 14 -8.32 9.15 1.64
N ILE A 15 -8.29 8.20 2.57
CA ILE A 15 -7.01 7.57 2.97
C ILE A 15 -6.62 6.47 1.97
N PRO A 16 -5.46 6.55 1.29
CA PRO A 16 -5.02 5.55 0.32
C PRO A 16 -4.46 4.30 1.01
N ALA A 17 -5.32 3.59 1.75
CA ALA A 17 -4.94 2.41 2.54
C ALA A 17 -4.34 1.29 1.67
N HIS A 18 -4.66 1.24 0.38
CA HIS A 18 -4.11 0.26 -0.57
C HIS A 18 -2.61 0.40 -0.76
N ARG A 19 -2.02 1.58 -0.49
CA ARG A 19 -0.56 1.81 -0.59
C ARG A 19 0.25 1.22 0.56
N VAL A 20 -0.40 0.73 1.61
CA VAL A 20 0.28 0.17 2.77
C VAL A 20 0.38 -1.34 2.63
N VAL A 21 1.59 -1.80 2.36
CA VAL A 21 1.96 -3.21 2.21
C VAL A 21 2.97 -3.62 3.27
N ASN A 22 3.26 -4.91 3.39
CA ASN A 22 4.31 -5.36 4.31
C ASN A 22 5.72 -5.01 3.79
N ARG A 23 6.75 -5.27 4.60
CA ARG A 23 8.16 -4.95 4.26
C ARG A 23 8.68 -5.58 2.96
N ASN A 24 8.01 -6.60 2.43
CA ASN A 24 8.40 -7.31 1.21
C ASN A 24 7.56 -6.88 0.00
N GLY A 25 6.69 -5.87 0.14
CA GLY A 25 5.79 -5.44 -0.93
C GLY A 25 4.58 -6.37 -1.13
N VAL A 26 4.27 -7.23 -0.16
CA VAL A 26 3.15 -8.19 -0.25
C VAL A 26 1.87 -7.56 0.28
N LEU A 27 0.76 -7.80 -0.45
CA LEU A 27 -0.58 -7.27 -0.23
C LEU A 27 -1.29 -7.94 0.96
N THR A 28 -0.67 -7.95 2.14
CA THR A 28 -1.22 -8.61 3.35
C THR A 28 -2.47 -7.92 3.89
N GLY A 29 -2.72 -6.67 3.52
CA GLY A 29 -3.90 -5.89 3.92
C GLY A 29 -5.15 -6.15 3.06
N LYS A 30 -5.05 -6.94 1.97
CA LYS A 30 -6.13 -7.11 0.98
C LYS A 30 -7.46 -7.62 1.55
N HIS A 31 -7.42 -8.35 2.66
CA HIS A 31 -8.61 -8.89 3.34
C HIS A 31 -9.46 -7.82 4.05
N HIS A 32 -8.96 -6.60 4.19
CA HIS A 32 -9.70 -5.47 4.76
C HIS A 32 -10.50 -4.67 3.72
N PHE A 33 -10.36 -5.02 2.43
CA PHE A 33 -11.10 -4.41 1.33
C PHE A 33 -12.41 -5.18 1.07
N GLY A 34 -13.38 -4.52 0.42
CA GLY A 34 -14.69 -5.12 0.13
C GLY A 34 -14.61 -6.28 -0.85
N HIS A 35 -13.63 -6.25 -1.76
CA HIS A 35 -13.36 -7.33 -2.70
C HIS A 35 -11.90 -7.81 -2.61
N PRO A 36 -11.65 -9.14 -2.63
CA PRO A 36 -10.30 -9.72 -2.66
C PRO A 36 -9.29 -9.12 -3.66
N GLU A 37 -9.76 -8.60 -4.79
CA GLU A 37 -8.90 -8.03 -5.85
C GLU A 37 -8.79 -6.51 -5.78
N GLU A 38 -9.58 -5.84 -4.95
CA GLU A 38 -9.69 -4.38 -4.91
C GLU A 38 -8.35 -3.70 -4.64
N MET A 39 -7.61 -4.20 -3.63
CA MET A 39 -6.28 -3.67 -3.31
C MET A 39 -5.31 -3.80 -4.50
N GLN A 40 -5.36 -4.91 -5.22
CA GLN A 40 -4.53 -5.13 -6.41
C GLN A 40 -4.93 -4.18 -7.54
N GLN A 41 -6.22 -4.07 -7.85
CA GLN A 41 -6.73 -3.20 -8.91
C GLN A 41 -6.39 -1.74 -8.66
N LEU A 42 -6.48 -1.27 -7.41
CA LEU A 42 -6.10 0.09 -7.03
C LEU A 42 -4.61 0.36 -7.25
N LEU A 43 -3.74 -0.58 -6.88
CA LEU A 43 -2.29 -0.45 -7.08
C LEU A 43 -1.92 -0.54 -8.58
N GLU A 44 -2.55 -1.43 -9.33
CA GLU A 44 -2.36 -1.56 -10.78
C GLU A 44 -2.83 -0.31 -11.52
N ALA A 45 -3.93 0.32 -11.08
CA ALA A 45 -4.38 1.61 -11.59
C ALA A 45 -3.39 2.75 -11.34
N GLU A 46 -2.55 2.64 -10.31
CA GLU A 46 -1.42 3.55 -10.05
C GLU A 46 -0.14 3.20 -10.84
N GLY A 47 -0.19 2.16 -11.68
CA GLY A 47 0.92 1.73 -12.54
C GLY A 47 1.86 0.71 -11.89
N LEU A 48 1.52 0.17 -10.72
CA LEU A 48 2.31 -0.87 -10.07
C LEU A 48 2.04 -2.23 -10.71
N LYS A 49 3.10 -2.98 -10.99
CA LYS A 49 2.97 -4.37 -11.44
C LYS A 49 2.85 -5.30 -10.24
N ILE A 50 1.79 -6.09 -10.19
CA ILE A 50 1.55 -7.08 -9.12
C ILE A 50 1.67 -8.50 -9.70
N ILE A 51 2.44 -9.37 -9.05
CA ILE A 51 2.49 -10.81 -9.37
C ILE A 51 2.37 -11.58 -8.06
N GLN A 52 1.42 -12.53 -7.98
CA GLN A 52 1.21 -13.37 -6.80
C GLN A 52 1.14 -12.57 -5.48
N ASP A 53 0.26 -11.55 -5.45
CA ASP A 53 0.09 -10.64 -4.32
C ASP A 53 1.34 -9.83 -3.92
N GLN A 54 2.33 -9.70 -4.80
CA GLN A 54 3.56 -8.96 -4.53
C GLN A 54 3.81 -7.86 -5.57
N ILE A 55 4.09 -6.65 -5.09
CA ILE A 55 4.56 -5.53 -5.90
C ILE A 55 5.94 -5.87 -6.48
N GLN A 56 6.05 -5.81 -7.80
CA GLN A 56 7.31 -5.95 -8.51
C GLN A 56 8.11 -4.66 -8.43
N ASP A 57 9.44 -4.78 -8.34
CA ASP A 57 10.35 -3.64 -8.16
C ASP A 57 10.01 -2.77 -6.93
N PHE A 58 9.42 -3.34 -5.87
CA PHE A 58 8.93 -2.61 -4.69
C PHE A 58 9.88 -1.55 -4.12
N LYS A 59 11.19 -1.80 -4.14
CA LYS A 59 12.21 -0.85 -3.66
C LYS A 59 12.20 0.49 -4.41
N THR A 60 11.82 0.51 -5.69
CA THR A 60 11.76 1.76 -6.48
C THR A 60 10.53 2.61 -6.14
N TYR A 61 9.51 2.00 -5.54
CA TYR A 61 8.27 2.64 -5.11
C TYR A 61 8.22 2.87 -3.58
N PHE A 62 9.25 2.40 -2.86
CA PHE A 62 9.32 2.57 -1.42
C PHE A 62 9.43 4.05 -1.07
N TRP A 63 8.51 4.50 -0.23
CA TRP A 63 8.55 5.86 0.29
C TRP A 63 9.42 5.90 1.56
N ASP A 64 10.55 6.58 1.48
CA ASP A 64 11.40 6.93 2.62
C ASP A 64 11.23 8.42 2.98
N PRO A 65 10.63 8.77 4.12
CA PRO A 65 10.51 10.16 4.55
C PRO A 65 11.86 10.85 4.76
N ASN A 66 12.93 10.11 5.09
CA ASN A 66 14.25 10.71 5.33
C ASN A 66 14.95 11.12 4.02
N GLU A 67 14.64 10.46 2.90
CA GLU A 67 15.14 10.89 1.59
C GLU A 67 14.57 12.26 1.18
N LEU A 68 13.39 12.63 1.69
CA LEU A 68 12.76 13.91 1.40
C LEU A 68 13.48 15.06 2.13
N GLU A 69 13.89 14.86 3.38
CA GLU A 69 14.63 15.86 4.16
C GLU A 69 16.03 16.13 3.61
N ALA A 70 16.68 15.13 3.01
CA ALA A 70 18.00 15.28 2.38
C ALA A 70 17.98 16.09 1.06
N ARG A 71 16.80 16.36 0.51
CA ARG A 71 16.59 17.09 -0.76
C ARG A 71 16.06 18.52 -0.55
N LEU A 72 15.87 18.93 0.71
CA LEU A 72 15.44 20.28 1.13
C LEU A 72 16.62 21.03 1.76
#